data_AF-A0A2V9CPA6-F1
#
_entry.id   AF-A0A2V9CPA6-F1
#
_cell.length_a   1.000
_cell.length_b   1.000
_cell.length_c   1.000
_cell.angle_alpha   90.00
_cell.angle_beta   90.00
_cell.angle_gamma   90.00
#
_symmetry.space_group_name_H-M   'P 1'
#
loop_
_entity.id
_entity.type
_entity.pdbx_description
1 polymer ?
#
loop_
_entity_poly.entity_id
_entity_poly.type
_entity_poly.pdbx_seq_one_letter_code
_entity_poly.pdbx_strand_id
1 'polypeptide(L)'
;MAASCMIFAPAFAQNLPKTGGKVPGPVAGGFDQVHELPPGGPAPRTPDGHPDLSGRWYPNGAGRMLQVAYPVDPVVFRQFDAKATPEEPPSFKADLPAKYTRPNPYGICDQAGTPSTTLEQISQHAPMELIQTSGRLAILYEYPLDVRMIYTNGRVHPKDPDPTFNGDSAVHWEGDTLVVDVIAIDERLRVITGAGGTGWFPSAQEHVVERFSRPSKNFLIYQVTIEDPMVLAKPWKSAPRRWSLAQSPNDEWGEVFCTLNEEPAEYRRIKEHEARTKGK
;
A
#
# COMPACT_ATOMS: atom_id res chain seq x y z
N MET A 1 -24.88 -21.01 14.16
CA MET A 1 -24.32 -20.28 15.32
C MET A 1 -23.23 -19.37 14.79
N ALA A 2 -23.44 -18.07 14.86
CA ALA A 2 -22.60 -17.04 14.24
C ALA A 2 -21.28 -16.86 15.02
N ALA A 3 -20.15 -16.86 14.31
CA ALA A 3 -18.84 -16.57 14.87
C ALA A 3 -18.53 -15.08 14.67
N SER A 4 -18.41 -14.34 15.78
CA SER A 4 -17.99 -12.94 15.77
C SER A 4 -16.53 -12.80 15.34
N CYS A 5 -16.29 -12.09 14.24
CA CYS A 5 -14.98 -11.52 13.91
C CYS A 5 -14.64 -10.41 14.93
N MET A 6 -13.67 -10.67 15.80
CA MET A 6 -13.04 -9.63 16.60
C MET A 6 -12.01 -8.90 15.74
N ILE A 7 -12.32 -7.64 15.41
CA ILE A 7 -11.36 -6.66 14.90
C ILE A 7 -10.36 -6.39 16.04
N PHE A 8 -9.12 -6.84 15.91
CA PHE A 8 -8.06 -6.51 16.87
C PHE A 8 -7.41 -5.20 16.44
N ALA A 9 -7.69 -4.13 17.19
CA ALA A 9 -6.92 -2.90 17.12
C ALA A 9 -5.51 -3.14 17.72
N PRO A 10 -4.43 -2.62 17.13
CA PRO A 10 -3.11 -2.69 17.72
C PRO A 10 -3.11 -2.05 19.11
N ALA A 11 -2.24 -2.52 20.01
CA ALA A 11 -2.20 -2.16 21.43
C ALA A 11 -1.97 -0.66 21.73
N PHE A 12 -1.79 0.19 20.71
CA PHE A 12 -1.93 1.65 20.83
C PHE A 12 -3.38 2.11 21.10
N ALA A 13 -4.38 1.25 20.90
CA ALA A 13 -5.80 1.58 21.07
C ALA A 13 -6.30 1.53 22.52
N GLN A 14 -5.50 1.06 23.49
CA GLN A 14 -5.96 0.92 24.88
C GLN A 14 -6.15 2.25 25.62
N ASN A 15 -5.69 3.38 25.05
CA ASN A 15 -5.89 4.72 25.58
C ASN A 15 -6.39 5.72 24.53
N LEU A 16 -7.25 5.30 23.59
CA LEU A 16 -8.01 6.27 22.81
C LEU A 16 -8.95 7.03 23.76
N PRO A 17 -8.89 8.38 23.83
CA PRO A 17 -9.88 9.14 24.56
C PRO A 17 -11.24 8.77 24.00
N LYS A 18 -12.19 8.42 24.89
CA LYS A 18 -13.60 8.27 24.51
C LYS A 18 -13.98 9.49 23.67
N THR A 19 -14.58 9.25 22.51
CA THR A 19 -15.11 10.28 21.60
C THR A 19 -15.84 11.34 22.42
N GLY A 20 -15.31 12.57 22.46
CA GLY A 20 -15.84 13.68 23.26
C GLY A 20 -14.93 14.22 24.38
N GLY A 21 -13.76 13.61 24.63
CA GLY A 21 -12.76 14.19 25.54
C GLY A 21 -12.12 15.46 24.95
N LYS A 22 -12.05 16.55 25.74
CA LYS A 22 -11.26 17.74 25.37
C LYS A 22 -9.80 17.33 25.16
N VAL A 23 -9.28 17.61 23.97
CA VAL A 23 -7.87 17.39 23.62
C VAL A 23 -7.00 18.26 24.57
N PRO A 24 -6.00 17.70 25.26
CA PRO A 24 -5.16 18.48 26.16
C PRO A 24 -4.13 19.27 25.36
N GLY A 25 -4.29 20.60 25.30
CA GLY A 25 -3.27 21.53 24.79
C GLY A 25 -3.15 21.62 23.26
N PRO A 26 -2.30 22.55 22.76
CA PRO A 26 -2.05 22.69 21.33
C PRO A 26 -1.49 21.40 20.76
N VAL A 27 -2.14 20.88 19.72
CA VAL A 27 -1.79 19.61 19.07
C VAL A 27 -0.48 19.78 18.29
N ALA A 28 0.58 19.11 18.72
CA ALA A 28 1.78 18.99 17.91
C ALA A 28 1.39 18.36 16.56
N GLY A 29 1.67 19.06 15.46
CA GLY A 29 1.27 18.63 14.12
C GLY A 29 -0.08 19.17 13.62
N GLY A 30 -0.90 19.87 14.42
CA GLY A 30 -2.13 20.51 13.90
C GLY A 30 -3.12 19.56 13.22
N PHE A 31 -3.29 18.35 13.78
CA PHE A 31 -4.17 17.30 13.24
C PHE A 31 -5.66 17.65 13.32
N ASP A 32 -6.02 18.69 14.07
CA ASP A 32 -7.35 19.29 14.19
C ASP A 32 -7.74 20.19 12.99
N GLN A 33 -6.78 20.51 12.12
CA GLN A 33 -6.96 21.38 10.94
C GLN A 33 -6.81 20.62 9.61
N VAL A 34 -6.99 19.30 9.63
CA VAL A 34 -6.83 18.47 8.44
C VAL A 34 -8.07 18.57 7.56
N HIS A 35 -7.86 18.95 6.30
CA HIS A 35 -8.88 19.00 5.26
C HIS A 35 -8.42 18.22 4.04
N GLU A 36 -9.37 17.80 3.20
CA GLU A 36 -9.02 17.27 1.88
C GLU A 36 -8.31 18.33 1.06
N LEU A 37 -7.20 17.92 0.46
CA LEU A 37 -6.42 18.75 -0.43
C LEU A 37 -7.20 18.95 -1.74
N PRO A 38 -7.36 20.18 -2.26
CA PRO A 38 -7.93 20.37 -3.58
C PRO A 38 -6.99 19.80 -4.66
N PRO A 39 -7.51 19.45 -5.86
CA PRO A 39 -6.69 18.93 -6.96
C PRO A 39 -5.52 19.83 -7.34
N GLY A 40 -5.65 21.14 -7.10
CA GLY A 40 -4.70 22.15 -7.54
C GLY A 40 -4.86 22.46 -9.02
N GLY A 41 -3.75 22.75 -9.69
CA GLY A 41 -3.68 22.98 -11.14
C GLY A 41 -3.38 21.72 -11.95
N PRO A 42 -3.04 21.85 -13.24
CA PRO A 42 -2.61 20.73 -14.06
C PRO A 42 -1.33 20.09 -13.50
N ALA A 43 -1.13 18.80 -13.81
CA ALA A 43 0.09 18.11 -13.46
C ALA A 43 1.30 18.73 -14.17
N PRO A 44 2.45 18.88 -13.48
CA PRO A 44 3.71 19.22 -14.14
C PRO A 44 4.04 18.19 -15.21
N ARG A 45 4.75 18.62 -16.26
CA ARG A 45 5.13 17.76 -17.38
C ARG A 45 6.65 17.64 -17.46
N THR A 46 7.11 16.45 -17.83
CA THR A 46 8.50 16.20 -18.20
C THR A 46 8.81 16.81 -19.58
N PRO A 47 10.09 16.95 -19.96
CA PRO A 47 10.48 17.52 -21.26
C PRO A 47 9.93 16.77 -22.49
N ASP A 48 9.63 15.48 -22.35
CA ASP A 48 8.99 14.64 -23.37
C ASP A 48 7.45 14.72 -23.35
N GLY A 49 6.86 15.59 -22.52
CA GLY A 49 5.44 15.93 -22.53
C GLY A 49 4.55 15.04 -21.67
N HIS A 50 5.06 13.94 -21.13
CA HIS A 50 4.34 13.10 -20.18
C HIS A 50 4.19 13.78 -18.81
N PRO A 51 3.23 13.37 -17.96
CA PRO A 51 3.18 13.84 -16.59
C PRO A 51 4.46 13.50 -15.82
N ASP A 52 4.99 14.49 -15.11
CA ASP A 52 6.01 14.24 -14.10
C ASP A 52 5.33 13.60 -12.89
N LEU A 53 5.66 12.36 -12.58
CA LEU A 53 5.11 11.61 -11.46
C LEU A 53 5.83 11.92 -10.14
N SER A 54 6.88 12.76 -10.17
CA SER A 54 7.71 13.02 -9.01
C SER A 54 6.96 13.70 -7.87
N GLY A 55 7.25 13.25 -6.66
CA GLY A 55 6.69 13.78 -5.42
C GLY A 55 6.65 12.74 -4.31
N ARG A 56 6.52 13.21 -3.07
CA ARG A 56 6.14 12.38 -1.94
C ARG A 56 4.62 12.36 -1.84
N TRP A 57 4.06 11.16 -1.80
CA TRP A 57 2.63 10.90 -1.95
C TRP A 57 2.11 10.17 -0.73
N TYR A 58 1.04 10.69 -0.14
CA TYR A 58 0.36 10.06 0.98
C TYR A 58 -0.89 9.30 0.53
N PRO A 59 -1.18 8.14 1.13
CA PRO A 59 -2.32 7.31 0.79
C PRO A 59 -3.62 7.81 1.44
N ASN A 60 -3.86 9.12 1.37
CA ASN A 60 -5.00 9.81 1.95
C ASN A 60 -5.30 11.11 1.17
N GLY A 61 -6.41 11.75 1.50
CA GLY A 61 -6.87 12.98 0.86
C GLY A 61 -6.12 14.25 1.27
N ALA A 62 -5.32 14.24 2.35
CA ALA A 62 -4.71 15.45 2.91
C ALA A 62 -3.25 15.69 2.49
N GLY A 63 -2.54 14.68 1.99
CA GLY A 63 -1.14 14.86 1.59
C GLY A 63 -0.20 15.04 2.78
N ARG A 64 -0.46 14.32 3.87
CA ARG A 64 0.33 14.36 5.11
C ARG A 64 0.03 13.15 6.00
N MET A 65 0.90 12.88 6.98
CA MET A 65 0.62 11.90 8.02
C MET A 65 -0.68 12.24 8.76
N LEU A 66 -1.47 11.21 9.04
CA LEU A 66 -2.71 11.28 9.82
C LEU A 66 -2.56 10.45 11.07
N GLN A 67 -3.08 10.93 12.20
CA GLN A 67 -3.03 10.21 13.45
C GLN A 67 -4.44 9.85 13.90
N VAL A 68 -4.74 8.55 13.87
CA VAL A 68 -6.05 7.97 14.20
C VAL A 68 -6.52 8.25 15.63
N ALA A 69 -5.62 8.72 16.51
CA ALA A 69 -5.96 9.15 17.86
C ALA A 69 -6.71 10.51 17.91
N TYR A 70 -6.76 11.23 16.79
CA TYR A 70 -7.45 12.51 16.67
C TYR A 70 -8.66 12.41 15.73
N PRO A 71 -9.73 13.19 15.97
CA PRO A 71 -10.91 13.17 15.13
C PRO A 71 -10.62 13.84 13.78
N VAL A 72 -10.29 13.03 12.78
CA VAL A 72 -10.17 13.43 11.37
C VAL A 72 -11.38 12.91 10.62
N ASP A 73 -11.93 13.72 9.69
CA ASP A 73 -13.09 13.31 8.88
C ASP A 73 -12.73 12.03 8.09
N PRO A 74 -13.57 10.97 8.17
CA PRO A 74 -13.36 9.72 7.42
C PRO A 74 -13.17 9.91 5.91
N VAL A 75 -13.70 10.98 5.32
CA VAL A 75 -13.49 11.30 3.89
C VAL A 75 -12.01 11.52 3.58
N VAL A 76 -11.25 12.06 4.53
CA VAL A 76 -9.82 12.35 4.36
C VAL A 76 -9.00 11.06 4.29
N PHE A 77 -9.40 9.99 5.00
CA PHE A 77 -8.72 8.70 4.90
C PHE A 77 -9.04 7.96 3.59
N ARG A 78 -10.09 8.37 2.88
CA ARG A 78 -10.62 7.62 1.74
C ARG A 78 -9.75 7.83 0.50
N GLN A 79 -9.35 6.71 -0.09
CA GLN A 79 -8.58 6.68 -1.35
C GLN A 79 -9.47 6.58 -2.59
N PHE A 80 -10.69 6.05 -2.44
CA PHE A 80 -11.64 5.88 -3.53
C PHE A 80 -13.08 5.82 -2.98
N ASP A 81 -14.06 6.20 -3.77
CA ASP A 81 -15.47 6.01 -3.41
C ASP A 81 -15.93 4.61 -3.81
N ALA A 82 -16.08 3.72 -2.83
CA ALA A 82 -16.55 2.35 -3.05
C ALA A 82 -17.98 2.27 -3.64
N LYS A 83 -18.80 3.32 -3.53
CA LYS A 83 -20.10 3.37 -4.21
C LYS A 83 -19.96 3.66 -5.70
N ALA A 84 -19.01 4.51 -6.07
CA ALA A 84 -18.74 4.88 -7.46
C ALA A 84 -17.88 3.84 -8.17
N THR A 85 -16.95 3.20 -7.46
CA THR A 85 -16.07 2.15 -7.98
C THR A 85 -16.00 0.99 -7.00
N PRO A 86 -17.00 0.09 -7.03
CA PRO A 86 -16.98 -1.13 -6.24
C PRO A 86 -15.74 -1.96 -6.60
N GLU A 87 -15.03 -2.42 -5.58
CA GLU A 87 -13.91 -3.34 -5.71
C GLU A 87 -14.35 -4.72 -5.21
N GLU A 88 -14.29 -5.72 -6.07
CA GLU A 88 -14.47 -7.10 -5.66
C GLU A 88 -13.21 -7.60 -4.95
N PRO A 89 -13.32 -8.36 -3.85
CA PRO A 89 -12.17 -9.00 -3.26
C PRO A 89 -11.54 -10.02 -4.24
N PRO A 90 -10.24 -10.33 -4.10
CA PRO A 90 -9.62 -11.41 -4.86
C PRO A 90 -10.40 -12.71 -4.71
N SER A 91 -10.59 -13.41 -5.84
CA SER A 91 -11.24 -14.72 -5.87
C SER A 91 -10.20 -15.79 -6.17
N PHE A 92 -10.19 -16.86 -5.39
CA PHE A 92 -9.19 -17.93 -5.45
C PHE A 92 -9.77 -19.19 -6.08
N LYS A 93 -8.92 -20.00 -6.70
CA LYS A 93 -9.32 -21.33 -7.18
C LYS A 93 -9.83 -22.21 -6.04
N ALA A 94 -10.83 -23.04 -6.33
CA ALA A 94 -11.46 -23.90 -5.33
C ALA A 94 -10.50 -24.99 -4.80
N ASP A 95 -9.55 -25.42 -5.63
CA ASP A 95 -8.54 -26.44 -5.37
C ASP A 95 -7.17 -25.83 -5.03
N LEU A 96 -7.14 -24.57 -4.57
CA LEU A 96 -5.90 -23.84 -4.31
C LEU A 96 -4.99 -24.59 -3.32
N PRO A 97 -3.75 -24.97 -3.72
CA PRO A 97 -2.82 -25.63 -2.82
C PRO A 97 -2.48 -24.78 -1.59
N ALA A 98 -2.39 -25.43 -0.42
CA ALA A 98 -2.11 -24.76 0.86
C ALA A 98 -0.82 -23.94 0.89
N LYS A 99 0.16 -24.23 0.01
CA LYS A 99 1.38 -23.43 -0.11
C LYS A 99 1.11 -21.97 -0.47
N TYR A 100 0.00 -21.68 -1.16
CA TYR A 100 -0.39 -20.33 -1.58
C TYR A 100 -1.21 -19.58 -0.53
N THR A 101 -1.76 -20.25 0.48
CA THR A 101 -2.65 -19.66 1.51
C THR A 101 -2.13 -19.85 2.93
N ARG A 102 -0.85 -20.19 3.08
CA ARG A 102 -0.27 -20.42 4.40
C ARG A 102 -0.39 -19.16 5.27
N PRO A 103 -0.84 -19.30 6.53
CA PRO A 103 -0.98 -18.16 7.43
C PRO A 103 0.39 -17.55 7.70
N ASN A 104 0.49 -16.22 7.62
CA ASN A 104 1.67 -15.51 8.08
C ASN A 104 1.50 -15.16 9.57
N PRO A 105 2.35 -15.68 10.47
CA PRO A 105 2.37 -15.27 11.87
C PRO A 105 2.55 -13.75 12.01
N TYR A 106 1.87 -13.17 13.00
CA TYR A 106 2.09 -11.77 13.36
C TYR A 106 3.56 -11.55 13.76
N GLY A 107 4.16 -10.47 13.27
CA GLY A 107 5.55 -10.11 13.54
C GLY A 107 6.58 -10.79 12.64
N ILE A 108 6.19 -11.45 11.55
CA ILE A 108 7.14 -11.83 10.50
C ILE A 108 7.15 -10.76 9.42
N CYS A 109 8.33 -10.16 9.25
CA CYS A 109 8.60 -9.20 8.21
C CYS A 109 9.03 -9.91 6.93
N ASP A 110 8.04 -10.42 6.21
CA ASP A 110 8.25 -10.95 4.86
C ASP A 110 8.84 -9.86 3.96
N GLN A 111 9.57 -10.29 2.94
CA GLN A 111 10.21 -9.37 2.01
C GLN A 111 9.15 -8.54 1.27
N ALA A 112 9.34 -7.24 1.27
CA ALA A 112 8.54 -6.32 0.48
C ALA A 112 8.82 -6.55 -1.01
N GLY A 113 7.81 -6.34 -1.84
CA GLY A 113 7.91 -6.50 -3.28
C GLY A 113 6.67 -6.01 -4.02
N THR A 114 6.69 -6.11 -5.33
CA THR A 114 5.58 -5.66 -6.17
C THR A 114 4.50 -6.74 -6.25
N PRO A 115 3.20 -6.39 -6.09
CA PRO A 115 2.64 -5.05 -5.84
C PRO A 115 2.45 -4.72 -4.35
N SER A 116 2.80 -5.66 -3.44
CA SER A 116 2.56 -5.57 -2.01
C SER A 116 3.07 -4.29 -1.38
N THR A 117 4.31 -3.87 -1.65
CA THR A 117 4.91 -2.71 -0.98
C THR A 117 4.09 -1.43 -1.21
N THR A 118 3.61 -1.22 -2.44
CA THR A 118 2.75 -0.08 -2.79
C THR A 118 1.39 -0.14 -2.08
N LEU A 119 0.80 -1.35 -1.98
CA LEU A 119 -0.50 -1.58 -1.35
C LEU A 119 -0.43 -1.62 0.19
N GLU A 120 0.74 -1.94 0.75
CA GLU A 120 0.97 -1.94 2.19
C GLU A 120 1.07 -0.52 2.74
N GLN A 121 1.72 0.40 2.01
CA GLN A 121 1.71 1.82 2.35
C GLN A 121 0.29 2.34 2.63
N ILE A 122 -0.68 1.91 1.82
CA ILE A 122 -2.10 2.24 1.99
C ILE A 122 -2.63 1.77 3.34
N SER A 123 -2.35 0.52 3.68
CA SER A 123 -2.85 -0.12 4.90
C SER A 123 -2.17 0.45 6.16
N GLN A 124 -0.95 0.96 6.00
CA GLN A 124 -0.08 1.43 7.07
C GLN A 124 -0.04 2.96 7.14
N HIS A 125 -0.81 3.63 6.27
CA HIS A 125 -0.87 5.08 6.13
C HIS A 125 0.50 5.76 5.91
N ALA A 126 1.44 5.04 5.32
CA ALA A 126 2.80 5.47 5.06
C ALA A 126 2.92 6.10 3.65
N PRO A 127 3.75 7.13 3.46
CA PRO A 127 3.99 7.72 2.16
C PRO A 127 4.88 6.85 1.27
N MET A 128 4.81 7.10 -0.04
CA MET A 128 5.85 6.71 -0.98
C MET A 128 6.42 7.95 -1.66
N GLU A 129 7.68 7.92 -2.09
CA GLU A 129 8.28 8.99 -2.88
C GLU A 129 8.67 8.49 -4.27
N LEU A 130 8.17 9.18 -5.28
CA LEU A 130 8.50 8.94 -6.68
C LEU A 130 9.54 9.95 -7.13
N ILE A 131 10.63 9.46 -7.71
CA ILE A 131 11.68 10.29 -8.32
C ILE A 131 11.81 9.86 -9.78
N GLN A 132 11.28 10.70 -10.67
CA GLN A 132 11.34 10.46 -12.11
C GLN A 132 12.57 11.17 -12.70
N THR A 133 13.39 10.41 -13.40
CA THR A 133 14.51 10.91 -14.19
C THR A 133 14.37 10.45 -15.64
N SER A 134 15.21 10.96 -16.54
CA SER A 134 15.27 10.41 -17.89
C SER A 134 15.63 8.91 -17.83
N GLY A 135 14.76 8.06 -18.37
CA GLY A 135 14.94 6.61 -18.45
C GLY A 135 14.72 5.82 -17.16
N ARG A 136 14.25 6.44 -16.06
CA ARG A 136 13.99 5.73 -14.80
C ARG A 136 12.95 6.41 -13.92
N LEU A 137 12.18 5.61 -13.19
CA LEU A 137 11.35 6.00 -12.07
C LEU A 137 11.82 5.21 -10.84
N ALA A 138 12.34 5.92 -9.83
CA ALA A 138 12.62 5.33 -8.54
C ALA A 138 11.42 5.52 -7.62
N ILE A 139 11.05 4.49 -6.88
CA ILE A 139 10.02 4.55 -5.84
C ILE A 139 10.67 4.19 -4.52
N LEU A 140 10.60 5.10 -3.56
CA LEU A 140 11.01 4.90 -2.19
C LEU A 140 9.75 4.64 -1.36
N TYR A 141 9.80 3.63 -0.50
CA TYR A 141 8.70 3.24 0.37
C TYR A 141 9.09 3.41 1.82
N GLU A 142 8.24 4.02 2.63
CA GLU A 142 8.56 4.26 4.04
C GLU A 142 8.30 3.01 4.90
N TYR A 143 7.29 2.18 4.56
CA TYR A 143 6.92 0.98 5.33
C TYR A 143 6.63 -0.27 4.49
N PRO A 144 7.37 -1.38 4.66
CA PRO A 144 8.73 -1.38 5.16
C PRO A 144 9.62 -0.53 4.26
N LEU A 145 10.73 -0.04 4.80
CA LEU A 145 11.72 0.68 4.00
C LEU A 145 12.20 -0.18 2.83
N ASP A 146 11.90 0.25 1.60
CA ASP A 146 12.30 -0.43 0.36
C ASP A 146 12.52 0.61 -0.77
N VAL A 147 13.32 0.23 -1.75
CA VAL A 147 13.57 1.03 -2.95
C VAL A 147 13.34 0.17 -4.18
N ARG A 148 12.40 0.59 -5.03
CA ARG A 148 12.13 -0.04 -6.31
C ARG A 148 12.60 0.83 -7.46
N MET A 149 13.29 0.22 -8.41
CA MET A 149 13.77 0.87 -9.63
C MET A 149 12.98 0.36 -10.83
N ILE A 150 12.25 1.25 -11.50
CA ILE A 150 11.54 0.98 -12.74
C ILE A 150 12.29 1.69 -13.87
N TYR A 151 12.79 0.95 -14.85
CA TYR A 151 13.51 1.55 -15.97
C TYR A 151 12.51 1.92 -17.07
N THR A 152 12.53 3.19 -17.46
CA THR A 152 11.61 3.78 -18.45
C THR A 152 12.28 4.07 -19.79
N ASN A 153 13.43 3.45 -20.03
CA ASN A 153 14.25 3.61 -21.24
C ASN A 153 13.81 2.71 -22.42
N GLY A 154 12.59 2.16 -22.39
CA GLY A 154 12.04 1.31 -23.44
C GLY A 154 12.56 -0.12 -23.45
N ARG A 155 13.14 -0.61 -22.34
CA ARG A 155 13.50 -2.03 -22.21
C ARG A 155 12.25 -2.91 -22.29
N VAL A 156 12.42 -4.07 -22.91
CA VAL A 156 11.42 -5.14 -22.92
C VAL A 156 11.83 -6.23 -21.94
N HIS A 157 10.89 -7.06 -21.53
CA HIS A 157 11.17 -8.21 -20.68
C HIS A 157 12.21 -9.14 -21.31
N PRO A 158 13.22 -9.60 -20.56
CA PRO A 158 14.06 -10.71 -20.95
C PRO A 158 13.23 -11.98 -21.19
N LYS A 159 13.74 -12.91 -21.99
CA LYS A 159 13.05 -14.19 -22.25
C LYS A 159 12.97 -15.07 -20.99
N ASP A 160 13.97 -14.99 -20.12
CA ASP A 160 14.11 -15.79 -18.91
C ASP A 160 14.74 -14.92 -17.80
N PRO A 161 13.96 -13.99 -17.21
CA PRO A 161 14.45 -13.12 -16.14
C PRO A 161 14.51 -13.87 -14.81
N ASP A 162 15.58 -13.64 -14.04
CA ASP A 162 15.68 -14.14 -12.68
C ASP A 162 14.59 -13.52 -11.78
N PRO A 163 13.85 -14.32 -11.00
CA PRO A 163 12.83 -13.78 -10.11
C PRO A 163 13.40 -12.87 -9.03
N THR A 164 12.70 -11.75 -8.78
CA THR A 164 12.99 -10.85 -7.67
C THR A 164 11.69 -10.43 -6.98
N PHE A 165 11.75 -9.92 -5.76
CA PHE A 165 10.55 -9.44 -5.07
C PHE A 165 9.87 -8.26 -5.80
N ASN A 166 10.63 -7.43 -6.53
CA ASN A 166 10.10 -6.33 -7.32
C ASN A 166 9.80 -6.70 -8.79
N GLY A 167 10.06 -7.96 -9.17
CA GLY A 167 9.92 -8.46 -10.53
C GLY A 167 10.85 -7.80 -11.56
N ASP A 168 10.76 -8.27 -12.80
CA ASP A 168 11.25 -7.53 -13.95
C ASP A 168 10.12 -6.66 -14.51
N SER A 169 10.43 -5.40 -14.84
CA SER A 169 9.43 -4.42 -15.29
C SER A 169 9.73 -3.87 -16.68
N ALA A 170 8.71 -3.85 -17.53
CA ALA A 170 8.68 -3.12 -18.79
C ALA A 170 7.58 -2.05 -18.72
N VAL A 171 7.75 -0.95 -19.45
CA VAL A 171 6.81 0.18 -19.35
C VAL A 171 6.45 0.76 -20.70
N HIS A 172 5.26 1.36 -20.76
CA HIS A 172 4.83 2.23 -21.84
C HIS A 172 3.87 3.29 -21.31
N TRP A 173 3.64 4.34 -22.11
CA TRP A 173 2.64 5.36 -21.81
C TRP A 173 1.36 5.11 -22.59
N GLU A 174 0.22 5.21 -21.90
CA GLU A 174 -1.12 5.29 -22.49
C GLU A 174 -1.69 6.68 -22.21
N GLY A 175 -1.45 7.60 -23.13
CA GLY A 175 -1.71 9.03 -22.91
C GLY A 175 -0.88 9.54 -21.73
N ASP A 176 -1.58 9.94 -20.66
CA ASP A 176 -0.99 10.47 -19.42
C ASP A 176 -0.81 9.41 -18.32
N THR A 177 -0.95 8.13 -18.65
CA THR A 177 -0.80 7.01 -17.70
C THR A 177 0.46 6.21 -18.02
N LEU A 178 1.37 6.10 -17.05
CA LEU A 178 2.48 5.16 -17.12
C LEU A 178 1.93 3.78 -16.76
N VAL A 179 2.05 2.84 -17.69
CA VAL A 179 1.70 1.44 -17.49
C VAL A 179 3.00 0.68 -17.26
N VAL A 180 3.03 -0.08 -16.18
CA VAL A 180 4.17 -0.91 -15.77
C VAL A 180 3.70 -2.37 -15.80
N ASP A 181 4.26 -3.14 -16.72
CA ASP A 181 4.07 -4.57 -16.86
C ASP A 181 5.16 -5.28 -16.06
N VAL A 182 4.78 -6.25 -15.22
CA VAL A 182 5.69 -6.89 -14.27
C VAL A 182 5.53 -8.40 -14.30
N ILE A 183 6.65 -9.10 -14.49
CA ILE A 183 6.78 -10.56 -14.45
C ILE A 183 7.91 -10.99 -13.53
N ALA A 184 8.12 -12.30 -13.36
CA ALA A 184 9.22 -12.87 -12.57
C ALA A 184 9.23 -12.36 -11.12
N ILE A 185 8.07 -12.37 -10.50
CA ILE A 185 7.89 -12.10 -9.08
C ILE A 185 8.28 -13.36 -8.29
N ASP A 186 9.09 -13.19 -7.26
CA ASP A 186 9.56 -14.28 -6.42
C ASP A 186 8.40 -14.95 -5.63
N GLU A 187 8.25 -16.27 -5.71
CA GLU A 187 7.19 -17.04 -5.01
C GLU A 187 7.28 -16.96 -3.47
N ARG A 188 8.37 -16.42 -2.92
CA ARG A 188 8.52 -16.12 -1.49
C ARG A 188 7.83 -14.81 -1.10
N LEU A 189 7.49 -13.94 -2.05
CA LEU A 189 6.72 -12.73 -1.80
C LEU A 189 5.38 -13.11 -1.17
N ARG A 190 4.91 -12.28 -0.25
CA ARG A 190 3.52 -12.32 0.20
C ARG A 190 2.75 -11.21 -0.49
N VAL A 191 1.74 -11.56 -1.27
CA VAL A 191 0.84 -10.57 -1.88
C VAL A 191 -0.13 -10.05 -0.84
N ILE A 192 -0.11 -8.73 -0.62
CA ILE A 192 -0.98 -8.02 0.32
C ILE A 192 -1.73 -6.93 -0.45
N THR A 193 -3.07 -6.99 -0.44
CA THR A 193 -3.91 -6.07 -1.23
C THR A 193 -4.54 -4.94 -0.42
N GLY A 194 -4.42 -4.97 0.91
CA GLY A 194 -5.15 -4.08 1.81
C GLY A 194 -6.66 -4.35 1.89
N ALA A 195 -7.22 -5.17 0.99
CA ALA A 195 -8.62 -5.57 0.98
C ALA A 195 -8.86 -6.77 1.93
N GLY A 196 -9.39 -6.49 3.12
CA GLY A 196 -9.97 -7.52 4.00
C GLY A 196 -8.97 -8.45 4.69
N GLY A 197 -7.69 -8.07 4.81
CA GLY A 197 -6.66 -8.90 5.46
C GLY A 197 -6.32 -10.19 4.69
N THR A 198 -6.70 -10.26 3.42
CA THR A 198 -6.44 -11.41 2.56
C THR A 198 -5.05 -11.27 1.94
N GLY A 199 -4.25 -12.33 2.03
CA GLY A 199 -2.98 -12.41 1.33
C GLY A 199 -2.68 -13.82 0.86
N TRP A 200 -1.87 -13.94 -0.18
CA TRP A 200 -1.46 -15.20 -0.77
C TRP A 200 0.03 -15.17 -1.12
N PHE A 201 0.59 -16.33 -1.46
CA PHE A 201 1.90 -16.42 -2.10
C PHE A 201 1.68 -16.58 -3.60
N PRO A 202 2.42 -15.85 -4.44
CA PRO A 202 2.24 -15.94 -5.88
C PRO A 202 2.85 -17.23 -6.42
N SER A 203 2.41 -17.62 -7.61
CA SER A 203 3.12 -18.61 -8.41
C SER A 203 4.13 -17.94 -9.35
N ALA A 204 5.00 -18.73 -9.97
CA ALA A 204 5.89 -18.24 -11.02
C ALA A 204 5.15 -17.67 -12.27
N GLN A 205 3.83 -17.83 -12.35
CA GLN A 205 2.99 -17.27 -13.42
C GLN A 205 2.24 -15.99 -12.99
N GLU A 206 2.54 -15.43 -11.82
CA GLU A 206 1.98 -14.14 -11.46
C GLU A 206 2.45 -13.04 -12.43
N HIS A 207 1.48 -12.29 -12.93
CA HIS A 207 1.65 -11.14 -13.80
C HIS A 207 0.90 -9.96 -13.20
N VAL A 208 1.59 -8.83 -13.12
CA VAL A 208 1.06 -7.63 -12.47
C VAL A 208 1.15 -6.47 -13.45
N VAL A 209 0.04 -5.77 -13.61
CA VAL A 209 -0.04 -4.52 -14.37
C VAL A 209 -0.38 -3.38 -13.42
N GLU A 210 0.58 -2.48 -13.22
CA GLU A 210 0.41 -1.26 -12.44
C GLU A 210 0.20 -0.06 -13.36
N ARG A 211 -0.67 0.85 -12.94
CA ARG A 211 -1.00 2.06 -13.70
C ARG A 211 -0.85 3.27 -12.79
N PHE A 212 0.03 4.18 -13.18
CA PHE A 212 0.28 5.44 -12.50
C PHE A 212 -0.19 6.60 -13.38
N SER A 213 -1.10 7.42 -12.88
CA SER A 213 -1.50 8.66 -13.55
C SER A 213 -1.50 9.84 -12.57
N ARG A 214 -1.16 11.02 -13.06
CA ARG A 214 -1.17 12.26 -12.27
C ARG A 214 -2.19 13.22 -12.89
N PRO A 215 -3.49 13.09 -12.56
CA PRO A 215 -4.53 13.92 -13.18
C PRO A 215 -4.48 15.40 -12.79
N SER A 216 -3.79 15.73 -11.69
CA SER A 216 -3.62 17.10 -11.23
C SER A 216 -2.30 17.28 -10.49
N LYS A 217 -1.93 18.52 -10.19
CA LYS A 217 -0.71 18.84 -9.43
C LYS A 217 -0.62 18.04 -8.13
N ASN A 218 -1.74 17.92 -7.42
CA ASN A 218 -1.78 17.39 -6.06
C ASN A 218 -2.20 15.91 -5.96
N PHE A 219 -2.58 15.26 -7.06
CA PHE A 219 -3.08 13.88 -7.00
C PHE A 219 -2.31 12.93 -7.92
N LEU A 220 -1.95 11.79 -7.36
CA LEU A 220 -1.49 10.61 -8.07
C LEU A 220 -2.56 9.51 -7.92
N ILE A 221 -2.87 8.81 -9.00
CA ILE A 221 -3.76 7.66 -9.00
C ILE A 221 -2.94 6.43 -9.31
N TYR A 222 -3.04 5.43 -8.45
CA TYR A 222 -2.45 4.11 -8.60
C TYR A 222 -3.56 3.06 -8.75
N GLN A 223 -3.48 2.22 -9.77
CA GLN A 223 -4.37 1.09 -9.94
C GLN A 223 -3.57 -0.13 -10.36
N VAL A 224 -3.90 -1.29 -9.78
CA VAL A 224 -3.21 -2.54 -10.06
C VAL A 224 -4.19 -3.59 -10.57
N THR A 225 -3.73 -4.40 -11.51
CA THR A 225 -4.36 -5.67 -11.91
C THR A 225 -3.37 -6.79 -11.65
N ILE A 226 -3.83 -7.86 -11.01
CA ILE A 226 -3.03 -9.04 -10.69
C ILE A 226 -3.68 -10.24 -11.37
N GLU A 227 -2.87 -10.97 -12.14
CA GLU A 227 -3.24 -12.21 -12.80
C GLU A 227 -2.34 -13.32 -12.30
N ASP A 228 -2.91 -14.38 -11.74
CA ASP A 228 -2.16 -15.59 -11.42
C ASP A 228 -3.04 -16.80 -11.76
N PRO A 229 -2.82 -17.45 -12.91
CA PRO A 229 -3.62 -18.59 -13.35
C PRO A 229 -3.37 -19.86 -12.52
N MET A 230 -2.45 -19.86 -11.57
CA MET A 230 -2.30 -20.96 -10.60
C MET A 230 -3.02 -20.68 -9.28
N VAL A 231 -3.23 -19.40 -8.94
CA VAL A 231 -3.77 -18.98 -7.64
C VAL A 231 -5.18 -18.40 -7.73
N LEU A 232 -5.39 -17.41 -8.60
CA LEU A 232 -6.64 -16.66 -8.71
C LEU A 232 -7.64 -17.36 -9.64
N ALA A 233 -8.92 -17.27 -9.32
CA ALA A 233 -10.01 -17.76 -10.17
C ALA A 233 -10.25 -16.87 -11.39
N LYS A 234 -9.92 -15.58 -11.28
CA LYS A 234 -9.95 -14.56 -12.34
C LYS A 234 -8.97 -13.42 -11.98
N PRO A 235 -8.52 -12.61 -12.95
CA PRO A 235 -7.77 -11.38 -12.66
C PRO A 235 -8.45 -10.55 -11.58
N TRP A 236 -7.66 -10.10 -10.59
CA TRP A 236 -8.13 -9.15 -9.59
C TRP A 236 -7.68 -7.75 -9.97
N LYS A 237 -8.61 -6.80 -9.99
CA LYS A 237 -8.33 -5.39 -10.29
C LYS A 237 -8.76 -4.53 -9.13
N SER A 238 -7.83 -3.72 -8.62
CA SER A 238 -8.15 -2.76 -7.56
C SER A 238 -9.02 -1.63 -8.08
N ALA A 239 -9.78 -0.99 -7.20
CA ALA A 239 -10.25 0.37 -7.42
C ALA A 239 -9.04 1.33 -7.51
N PRO A 240 -9.18 2.44 -8.24
CA PRO A 240 -8.13 3.45 -8.36
C PRO A 240 -7.88 4.09 -6.99
N ARG A 241 -6.67 3.94 -6.47
CA ARG A 241 -6.26 4.51 -5.19
C ARG A 241 -5.74 5.92 -5.42
N ARG A 242 -6.41 6.92 -4.84
CA ARG A 242 -5.93 8.31 -4.83
C ARG A 242 -4.89 8.50 -3.75
N TRP A 243 -3.81 9.16 -4.13
CA TRP A 243 -2.74 9.64 -3.29
C TRP A 243 -2.61 11.15 -3.40
N SER A 244 -2.32 11.83 -2.30
CA SER A 244 -2.16 13.28 -2.26
C SER A 244 -0.72 13.69 -2.02
N LEU A 245 -0.28 14.74 -2.73
CA LEU A 245 1.09 15.28 -2.64
C LEU A 245 1.37 15.83 -1.23
N ALA A 246 2.57 15.57 -0.72
CA ALA A 246 3.07 16.12 0.54
C ALA A 246 2.90 17.65 0.60
N GLN A 247 2.40 18.16 1.73
CA GLN A 247 2.10 19.59 1.90
C GLN A 247 3.21 20.38 2.60
N SER A 248 4.02 19.72 3.41
CA SER A 248 5.07 20.37 4.20
C SER A 248 6.41 20.28 3.48
N PRO A 249 7.18 21.39 3.36
CA PRO A 249 8.56 21.32 2.92
C PRO A 249 9.48 20.66 3.96
N ASN A 250 9.04 20.58 5.21
CA ASN A 250 9.74 19.90 6.32
C ASN A 250 9.17 18.48 6.55
N ASP A 251 8.57 17.89 5.52
CA ASP A 251 8.10 16.52 5.62
C ASP A 251 9.31 15.58 5.55
N GLU A 252 9.67 14.99 6.69
CA GLU A 252 10.88 14.16 6.83
C GLU A 252 10.55 12.68 6.65
N TRP A 253 11.51 11.93 6.11
CA TRP A 253 11.37 10.50 5.88
C TRP A 253 11.55 9.73 7.18
N GLY A 254 10.59 8.88 7.52
CA GLY A 254 10.69 7.96 8.64
C GLY A 254 11.50 6.73 8.28
N GLU A 255 12.42 6.32 9.16
CA GLU A 255 13.04 5.00 9.05
C GLU A 255 12.15 3.98 9.74
N VAL A 256 11.38 3.21 8.95
CA VAL A 256 10.50 2.18 9.49
C VAL A 256 10.84 0.80 8.91
N PHE A 257 11.62 0.04 9.66
CA PHE A 257 11.76 -1.39 9.41
C PHE A 257 10.67 -2.14 10.17
N CYS A 258 9.99 -3.04 9.47
CA CYS A 258 9.03 -3.93 10.10
C CYS A 258 9.67 -4.73 11.27
N THR A 259 10.96 -5.08 11.16
CA THR A 259 11.70 -5.88 12.15
C THR A 259 11.88 -5.17 13.50
N LEU A 260 11.72 -3.84 13.56
CA LEU A 260 11.83 -3.08 14.82
C LEU A 260 10.75 -3.45 15.84
N ASN A 261 9.66 -4.13 15.43
CA ASN A 261 8.58 -4.57 16.31
C ASN A 261 8.60 -6.07 16.61
N GLU A 262 9.69 -6.77 16.27
CA GLU A 262 9.85 -8.19 16.60
C GLU A 262 10.18 -8.37 18.09
N GLU A 263 9.15 -8.39 18.95
CA GLU A 263 9.27 -8.99 20.29
C GLU A 263 8.48 -10.31 20.38
N PRO A 264 8.98 -11.43 19.80
CA PRO A 264 8.29 -12.72 19.84
C PRO A 264 7.99 -13.22 21.26
N ALA A 265 8.74 -12.76 22.27
CA ALA A 265 8.52 -13.08 23.67
C ALA A 265 7.36 -12.30 24.29
N GLU A 266 7.16 -11.03 23.91
CA GLU A 266 6.02 -10.20 24.31
C GLU A 266 4.73 -10.77 23.71
N TYR A 267 4.74 -11.09 22.41
CA TYR A 267 3.59 -11.66 21.71
C TYR A 267 3.14 -12.99 22.29
N ARG A 268 4.09 -13.89 22.60
CA ARG A 268 3.79 -15.18 23.26
C ARG A 268 3.14 -14.97 24.64
N ARG A 269 3.67 -14.05 25.45
CA ARG A 269 3.11 -13.70 26.77
C ARG A 269 1.66 -13.20 26.66
N ILE A 270 1.36 -12.35 25.67
CA ILE A 270 0.00 -11.83 25.43
C ILE A 270 -0.95 -12.96 25.02
N LYS A 271 -0.56 -13.81 24.05
CA LYS A 271 -1.36 -14.97 23.62
C LYS A 271 -1.68 -15.93 24.78
N GLU A 272 -0.69 -16.21 25.62
CA GLU A 272 -0.87 -17.05 26.82
C GLU A 272 -1.80 -16.39 27.85
N HIS A 273 -1.74 -15.07 28.00
CA HIS A 273 -2.66 -14.31 28.84
C HIS A 273 -4.10 -14.39 28.31
N GLU A 274 -4.33 -14.12 27.03
CA GLU A 274 -5.65 -14.18 26.38
C GLU A 274 -6.28 -15.57 26.43
N ALA A 275 -5.48 -16.63 26.25
CA ALA A 275 -5.95 -18.00 26.37
C ALA A 275 -6.42 -18.32 27.80
N ARG A 276 -5.75 -17.77 28.81
CA ARG A 276 -6.13 -17.95 30.23
C ARG A 276 -7.40 -17.17 30.60
N THR A 277 -7.66 -16.03 29.97
CA THR A 277 -8.84 -15.20 30.27
C THR A 277 -10.09 -15.57 29.47
N LYS A 278 -9.97 -16.15 28.27
CA LYS A 278 -11.12 -16.66 27.49
C LYS A 278 -11.68 -18.00 28.00
N GLY A 279 -10.99 -18.67 28.91
CA GLY A 279 -11.43 -19.92 29.54
C GLY A 279 -12.18 -19.77 30.87
N LYS A 280 -12.51 -18.54 31.28
CA LYS A 280 -13.34 -18.20 32.46
C LYS A 280 -14.62 -17.51 32.00
#